data_AF-A0A7X1NMI6-F1
#
_entry.id   AF-A0A7X1NMI6-F1
#
_cell.length_a   1.000
_cell.length_b   1.000
_cell.length_c   1.000
_cell.angle_alpha   90.00
_cell.angle_beta   90.00
_cell.angle_gamma   90.00
#
_symmetry.space_group_name_H-M   'P 1'
#
loop_
_entity.id
_entity.type
_entity.pdbx_description
1 polymer ?
#
loop_
_entity_poly.entity_id
_entity_poly.type
_entity_poly.pdbx_seq_one_letter_code
_entity_poly.pdbx_strand_id
1 'polypeptide(L)'
;MGQGLKRLRESGDVQAPTDREQTLNALVKDIGVDAASAQVAAEPPANAAAASTWRPPGIQGIDVSSHQFEVDWRTAYNQGARFAYVKATEGTGYKNPYFGQQYGGSAGVGMVRGAYHFALPGTTSGAAQANYFVDNGGGWSADGRTLPPLLDVEYNPYTSLGNDCYNMSAAQMVSWIRDFSNTVRARTGRVPMIYTTTDWWNRCTGNSRAFNDHPLHIAAYNQSGPGAMPSSWSFYSVWQYSASGPFVGDSNVWNGSAQQLSAFVRNSGSGNEQQAQPGVNELHYRGATPASSAMGIASDTVLSCDWNGDGISTPATFSGGIWTIRNSMSTSDPGTRFTFGNGTDQPICGDWNGDGVETIGVYRSGVAYVRNANAAGPANGTIVYGARGDVAIVGDWDRDGYDTLGVARPNGAAKQFILTNSNIRATVARTFLFGNASDVPVSGDWTNSGYSTVGVKRGAQWFLAHSNVRVAADSVFAFGNRGDRAITGRWAAGRGTSVGVVRPR
;
A
#
# COMPACT_ATOMS: atom_id res chain seq x y z
N MET A 1 19.42 -0.46 -2.48
CA MET A 1 19.13 1.00 -2.55
C MET A 1 19.00 1.47 -1.12
N GLY A 2 19.45 2.67 -0.79
CA GLY A 2 19.47 3.12 0.61
C GLY A 2 20.80 2.87 1.31
N GLN A 3 21.93 3.08 0.64
CA GLN A 3 23.23 3.03 1.32
C GLN A 3 23.30 4.03 2.47
N GLY A 4 22.78 5.25 2.29
CA GLY A 4 22.74 6.24 3.37
C GLY A 4 21.77 5.84 4.47
N LEU A 5 20.57 5.36 4.14
CA LEU A 5 19.61 4.90 5.16
C LEU A 5 20.08 3.64 5.92
N LYS A 6 20.78 2.74 5.22
CA LYS A 6 21.38 1.54 5.80
C LYS A 6 22.52 1.92 6.75
N ARG A 7 23.41 2.84 6.33
CA ARG A 7 24.43 3.41 7.22
C ARG A 7 23.79 4.07 8.43
N LEU A 8 22.81 4.95 8.24
CA LEU A 8 22.08 5.58 9.35
C LEU A 8 21.51 4.56 10.35
N ARG A 9 20.97 3.44 9.86
CA ARG A 9 20.43 2.38 10.72
C ARG A 9 21.52 1.60 11.46
N GLU A 10 22.63 1.30 10.82
CA GLU A 10 23.69 0.43 11.36
C GLU A 10 24.71 1.20 12.22
N SER A 11 25.09 2.41 11.80
CA SER A 11 26.13 3.23 12.44
C SER A 11 25.59 4.48 13.14
N GLY A 12 24.33 4.86 12.91
CA GLY A 12 23.77 6.13 13.41
C GLY A 12 24.25 7.36 12.63
N ASP A 13 25.07 7.19 11.60
CA ASP A 13 25.64 8.26 10.78
C ASP A 13 25.67 7.84 9.30
N VAL A 14 25.01 8.61 8.44
CA VAL A 14 24.95 8.37 6.98
C VAL A 14 26.32 8.39 6.31
N GLN A 15 27.31 9.05 6.92
CA GLN A 15 28.68 9.15 6.42
C GLN A 15 29.60 8.04 6.93
N ALA A 16 29.23 7.36 8.01
CA ALA A 16 30.03 6.29 8.57
C ALA A 16 29.79 4.98 7.78
N PRO A 17 30.84 4.32 7.24
CA PRO A 17 30.69 3.05 6.54
C PRO A 17 30.14 1.97 7.47
N THR A 18 29.31 1.09 6.92
CA THR A 18 28.81 -0.11 7.61
C THR A 18 29.96 -1.05 7.99
N ASP A 19 29.79 -1.88 9.03
CA ASP A 19 30.82 -2.85 9.46
C ASP A 19 31.31 -3.74 8.31
N ARG A 20 30.39 -4.10 7.42
CA ARG A 20 30.70 -4.87 6.22
C ARG A 20 31.54 -4.11 5.21
N GLU A 21 31.25 -2.82 4.99
CA GLU A 21 32.07 -1.94 4.14
C GLU A 21 33.45 -1.71 4.75
N GLN A 22 33.54 -1.54 6.08
CA GLN A 22 34.82 -1.41 6.78
C GLN A 22 35.67 -2.68 6.60
N THR A 23 35.04 -3.84 6.72
CA THR A 23 35.70 -5.15 6.50
C THR A 23 36.17 -5.29 5.05
N LEU A 24 35.34 -4.92 4.07
CA LEU A 24 35.75 -4.92 2.66
C LEU A 24 36.91 -3.95 2.38
N ASN A 25 36.85 -2.74 2.92
CA ASN A 25 37.88 -1.73 2.75
C ASN A 25 39.21 -2.15 3.39
N ALA A 26 39.17 -2.82 4.54
CA ALA A 26 40.34 -3.40 5.18
C ALA A 26 40.94 -4.53 4.32
N LEU A 27 40.11 -5.43 3.79
CA LEU A 27 40.54 -6.47 2.85
C LEU A 27 41.17 -5.88 1.58
N VAL A 28 40.57 -4.86 0.97
CA VAL A 28 41.14 -4.20 -0.22
C VAL A 28 42.49 -3.54 0.09
N LYS A 29 42.63 -2.93 1.28
CA LYS A 29 43.88 -2.30 1.72
C LYS A 29 45.00 -3.32 1.94
N ASP A 30 44.68 -4.52 2.44
CA ASP A 30 45.64 -5.58 2.70
C ASP A 30 46.14 -6.29 1.42
N ILE A 31 45.37 -6.26 0.33
CA ILE A 31 45.70 -6.97 -0.92
C ILE A 31 46.46 -6.06 -1.91
N GLY A 32 46.54 -4.74 -1.66
CA GLY A 32 47.42 -3.82 -2.41
C GLY A 32 47.08 -3.64 -3.90
N VAL A 33 45.86 -3.98 -4.32
CA VAL A 33 45.39 -3.84 -5.70
C VAL A 33 44.52 -2.58 -5.84
N ASP A 34 44.78 -1.77 -6.87
CA ASP A 34 43.82 -0.76 -7.30
C ASP A 34 42.46 -1.43 -7.53
N ALA A 35 41.40 -0.82 -7.00
CA ALA A 35 40.05 -1.40 -6.91
C ALA A 35 39.40 -1.76 -8.27
N ALA A 36 40.08 -1.52 -9.39
CA ALA A 36 39.60 -1.73 -10.74
C ALA A 36 39.85 -3.13 -11.33
N SER A 37 40.66 -4.00 -10.70
CA SER A 37 41.09 -5.27 -11.34
C SER A 37 40.96 -6.57 -10.53
N ALA A 38 40.27 -6.58 -9.39
CA ALA A 38 40.10 -7.80 -8.58
C ALA A 38 38.76 -8.50 -8.84
N GLN A 39 38.72 -9.46 -9.77
CA GLN A 39 37.74 -10.55 -9.75
C GLN A 39 38.29 -11.67 -8.86
N VAL A 40 37.85 -11.71 -7.61
CA VAL A 40 38.03 -12.88 -6.75
C VAL A 40 36.64 -13.40 -6.41
N ALA A 41 36.37 -14.65 -6.78
CA ALA A 41 35.18 -15.36 -6.35
C ALA A 41 35.24 -15.53 -4.83
N ALA A 42 34.59 -14.63 -4.10
CA ALA A 42 34.41 -14.76 -2.67
C ALA A 42 33.26 -15.74 -2.40
N GLU A 43 33.52 -16.78 -1.61
CA GLU A 43 32.46 -17.64 -1.09
C GLU A 43 31.46 -16.79 -0.27
N PRO A 44 30.15 -17.08 -0.37
CA PRO A 44 29.14 -16.30 0.31
C PRO A 44 29.31 -16.39 1.84
N PRO A 45 29.28 -15.27 2.58
CA PRO A 45 29.37 -15.33 4.03
C PRO A 45 28.15 -16.06 4.59
N ALA A 46 28.40 -17.19 5.24
CA ALA A 46 27.44 -17.92 6.07
C ALA A 46 27.19 -17.16 7.38
N ASN A 47 26.54 -16.01 7.31
CA ASN A 47 26.03 -15.31 8.49
C ASN A 47 24.65 -14.73 8.18
N ALA A 48 23.67 -15.63 8.09
CA ALA A 48 22.26 -15.25 8.20
C ALA A 48 21.99 -14.87 9.66
N ALA A 49 22.28 -13.62 10.03
CA ALA A 49 21.53 -12.98 11.11
C ALA A 49 20.04 -13.23 10.81
N ALA A 50 19.29 -13.76 11.77
CA ALA A 50 17.92 -14.24 11.57
C ALA A 50 17.11 -13.22 10.75
N ALA A 51 16.94 -13.51 9.45
CA ALA A 51 16.32 -12.60 8.52
C ALA A 51 14.89 -12.35 9.02
N SER A 52 14.51 -11.07 9.13
CA SER A 52 13.13 -10.72 9.48
C SER A 52 12.19 -11.42 8.50
N THR A 53 11.27 -12.25 9.02
CA THR A 53 10.30 -12.98 8.20
C THR A 53 9.06 -12.15 7.87
N TRP A 54 8.91 -10.98 8.50
CA TRP A 54 7.79 -10.09 8.30
C TRP A 54 7.76 -9.54 6.88
N ARG A 55 6.56 -9.48 6.29
CA ARG A 55 6.30 -8.96 4.95
C ARG A 55 4.97 -8.21 4.93
N PRO A 56 4.92 -7.00 4.34
CA PRO A 56 3.64 -6.37 4.06
C PRO A 56 2.89 -7.12 2.93
N PRO A 57 1.55 -7.08 2.91
CA PRO A 57 0.77 -7.64 1.80
C PRO A 57 1.14 -7.00 0.47
N GLY A 58 1.17 -7.79 -0.60
CA GLY A 58 1.46 -7.32 -1.96
C GLY A 58 2.49 -8.20 -2.66
N ILE A 59 2.80 -7.84 -3.91
CA ILE A 59 3.77 -8.56 -4.71
C ILE A 59 5.17 -8.22 -4.18
N GLN A 60 5.90 -9.23 -3.75
CA GLN A 60 7.22 -9.05 -3.18
C GLN A 60 8.27 -8.87 -4.26
N GLY A 61 9.30 -8.08 -3.95
CA GLY A 61 10.46 -7.89 -4.81
C GLY A 61 11.71 -7.57 -4.02
N ILE A 62 12.79 -7.44 -4.77
CA ILE A 62 14.14 -7.36 -4.22
C ILE A 62 14.87 -6.23 -4.92
N ASP A 63 15.77 -5.56 -4.22
CA ASP A 63 16.80 -4.80 -4.91
C ASP A 63 18.20 -5.11 -4.39
N VAL A 64 19.15 -5.15 -5.33
CA VAL A 64 20.52 -5.64 -5.10
C VAL A 64 21.55 -4.74 -5.80
N SER A 65 22.78 -4.84 -5.31
CA SER A 65 23.95 -4.14 -5.83
C SER A 65 25.18 -5.04 -5.73
N SER A 66 26.38 -4.51 -5.98
CA SER A 66 27.63 -5.25 -5.75
C SER A 66 27.80 -5.73 -4.31
N HIS A 67 27.10 -5.13 -3.34
CA HIS A 67 27.06 -5.60 -1.95
C HIS A 67 26.48 -7.01 -1.81
N GLN A 68 25.73 -7.51 -2.78
CA GLN A 68 25.16 -8.87 -2.72
C GLN A 68 25.97 -9.89 -3.52
N PHE A 69 27.02 -9.47 -4.24
CA PHE A 69 27.78 -10.33 -5.15
C PHE A 69 26.85 -11.09 -6.12
N GLU A 70 27.11 -12.36 -6.39
CA GLU A 70 26.17 -13.22 -7.12
C GLU A 70 24.96 -13.59 -6.25
N VAL A 71 23.78 -13.54 -6.86
CA VAL A 71 22.51 -13.80 -6.18
C VAL A 71 21.91 -15.14 -6.60
N ASP A 72 21.49 -15.96 -5.62
CA ASP A 72 20.65 -17.14 -5.86
C ASP A 72 19.20 -16.71 -6.13
N TRP A 73 18.93 -16.42 -7.40
CA TRP A 73 17.62 -15.99 -7.87
C TRP A 73 16.54 -17.06 -7.73
N ARG A 74 16.90 -18.35 -7.79
CA ARG A 74 15.92 -19.44 -7.68
C ARG A 74 15.36 -19.49 -6.27
N THR A 75 16.24 -19.42 -5.27
CA THR A 75 15.82 -19.35 -3.86
C THR A 75 14.93 -18.13 -3.62
N ALA A 76 15.33 -16.97 -4.13
CA ALA A 76 14.55 -15.74 -3.98
C ALA A 76 13.14 -15.84 -4.63
N TYR A 77 13.06 -16.42 -5.82
CA TYR A 77 11.79 -16.67 -6.51
C TYR A 77 10.89 -17.67 -5.77
N ASN A 78 11.48 -18.75 -5.25
CA ASN A 78 10.78 -19.77 -4.45
C ASN A 78 10.27 -19.20 -3.12
N GLN A 79 10.97 -18.22 -2.56
CA GLN A 79 10.51 -17.45 -1.41
C GLN A 79 9.39 -16.46 -1.75
N GLY A 80 9.02 -16.27 -3.02
CA GLY A 80 7.87 -15.46 -3.42
C GLY A 80 8.19 -14.10 -4.06
N ALA A 81 9.47 -13.75 -4.27
CA ALA A 81 9.81 -12.54 -5.02
C ALA A 81 9.41 -12.66 -6.49
N ARG A 82 8.91 -11.57 -7.08
CA ARG A 82 8.43 -11.51 -8.47
C ARG A 82 9.01 -10.35 -9.27
N PHE A 83 9.68 -9.41 -8.61
CA PHE A 83 10.39 -8.35 -9.29
C PHE A 83 11.76 -8.04 -8.66
N ALA A 84 12.67 -7.49 -9.46
CA ALA A 84 14.00 -7.11 -9.02
C ALA A 84 14.41 -5.72 -9.54
N TYR A 85 15.10 -4.93 -8.72
CA TYR A 85 15.89 -3.78 -9.17
C TYR A 85 17.39 -4.05 -8.94
N VAL A 86 18.23 -3.72 -9.91
CA VAL A 86 19.66 -4.00 -9.85
C VAL A 86 20.44 -2.72 -10.05
N LYS A 87 21.41 -2.42 -9.17
CA LYS A 87 22.29 -1.25 -9.35
C LYS A 87 23.03 -1.40 -10.66
N ALA A 88 22.86 -0.47 -11.59
CA ALA A 88 23.65 -0.44 -12.82
C ALA A 88 24.87 0.46 -12.63
N THR A 89 24.63 1.69 -12.14
CA THR A 89 25.63 2.76 -12.15
C THR A 89 25.53 3.65 -10.92
N GLU A 90 26.59 4.41 -10.68
CA GLU A 90 26.65 5.49 -9.70
C GLU A 90 27.49 6.64 -10.26
N GLY A 91 26.95 7.86 -10.18
CA GLY A 91 27.56 9.03 -10.81
C GLY A 91 27.89 8.79 -12.28
N THR A 92 29.09 9.17 -12.72
CA THR A 92 29.58 8.86 -14.07
C THR A 92 30.81 7.95 -14.05
N GLY A 93 31.17 7.42 -12.88
CA GLY A 93 32.44 6.72 -12.65
C GLY A 93 32.32 5.23 -12.34
N TYR A 94 31.18 4.78 -11.82
CA TYR A 94 31.01 3.41 -11.34
C TYR A 94 29.97 2.63 -12.14
N LYS A 95 30.31 1.38 -12.46
CA LYS A 95 29.40 0.35 -12.98
C LYS A 95 29.42 -0.85 -12.04
N ASN A 96 28.26 -1.43 -11.78
CA ASN A 96 28.18 -2.63 -10.95
C ASN A 96 28.78 -3.85 -11.70
N PRO A 97 29.87 -4.46 -11.21
CA PRO A 97 30.50 -5.60 -11.88
C PRO A 97 29.62 -6.86 -11.89
N TYR A 98 28.65 -6.95 -10.97
CA TYR A 98 27.70 -8.07 -10.89
C TYR A 98 26.41 -7.82 -11.68
N PHE A 99 26.27 -6.68 -12.37
CA PHE A 99 25.03 -6.30 -13.07
C PHE A 99 24.55 -7.39 -14.04
N GLY A 100 25.46 -7.99 -14.82
CA GLY A 100 25.10 -9.05 -15.77
C GLY A 100 24.45 -10.26 -15.09
N GLN A 101 25.06 -10.78 -14.02
CA GLN A 101 24.53 -11.90 -13.24
C GLN A 101 23.21 -11.53 -12.56
N GLN A 102 23.13 -10.33 -11.98
CA GLN A 102 21.98 -9.92 -11.19
C GLN A 102 20.77 -9.59 -12.07
N TYR A 103 20.98 -8.80 -13.13
CA TYR A 103 19.92 -8.41 -14.06
C TYR A 103 19.48 -9.57 -14.95
N GLY A 104 20.42 -10.36 -15.47
CA GLY A 104 20.13 -11.53 -16.28
C GLY A 104 19.56 -12.69 -15.47
N GLY A 105 20.10 -12.96 -14.29
CA GLY A 105 19.68 -14.06 -13.42
C GLY A 105 18.26 -13.89 -12.88
N SER A 106 17.88 -12.67 -12.46
CA SER A 106 16.50 -12.36 -12.06
C SER A 106 15.50 -12.57 -13.20
N ALA A 107 15.86 -12.15 -14.41
CA ALA A 107 15.07 -12.40 -15.61
C ALA A 107 14.94 -13.91 -15.92
N GLY A 108 16.04 -14.67 -15.74
CA GLY A 108 16.11 -16.11 -16.02
C GLY A 108 15.18 -16.97 -15.15
N VAL A 109 14.87 -16.52 -13.93
CA VAL A 109 13.88 -17.17 -13.05
C VAL A 109 12.45 -16.64 -13.24
N GLY A 110 12.23 -15.70 -14.17
CA GLY A 110 10.92 -15.19 -14.54
C GLY A 110 10.47 -13.93 -13.78
N MET A 111 11.37 -13.23 -13.08
CA MET A 111 11.03 -11.94 -12.48
C MET A 111 10.98 -10.83 -13.54
N VAL A 112 10.11 -9.85 -13.34
CA VAL A 112 10.26 -8.55 -14.02
C VAL A 112 11.40 -7.78 -13.35
N ARG A 113 12.22 -7.08 -14.14
CA ARG A 113 13.49 -6.51 -13.65
C ARG A 113 13.74 -5.12 -14.18
N GLY A 114 14.32 -4.27 -13.34
CA GLY A 114 14.73 -2.92 -13.65
C GLY A 114 16.16 -2.66 -13.19
N ALA A 115 16.73 -1.58 -13.69
CA ALA A 115 18.03 -1.10 -13.25
C ALA A 115 17.84 0.20 -12.46
N TYR A 116 18.75 0.47 -11.53
CA TYR A 116 18.77 1.74 -10.82
C TYR A 116 20.13 2.43 -10.90
N HIS A 117 20.08 3.75 -10.78
CA HIS A 117 21.22 4.66 -10.76
C HIS A 117 21.33 5.34 -9.40
N PHE A 118 22.46 5.20 -8.72
CA PHE A 118 22.72 5.97 -7.50
C PHE A 118 23.23 7.36 -7.87
N ALA A 119 22.43 8.37 -7.57
CA ALA A 119 22.72 9.75 -7.91
C ALA A 119 23.91 10.27 -7.09
N LEU A 120 24.81 11.00 -7.75
CA LEU A 120 25.78 11.87 -7.08
C LEU A 120 25.57 13.32 -7.55
N PRO A 121 24.48 13.98 -7.13
CA PRO A 121 24.23 15.38 -7.47
C PRO A 121 25.42 16.27 -7.08
N GLY A 122 25.69 17.32 -7.86
CA GLY A 122 26.81 18.23 -7.62
C GLY A 122 28.15 17.78 -8.24
N THR A 123 28.30 16.51 -8.65
CA THR A 123 29.50 16.06 -9.39
C THR A 123 29.41 16.33 -10.89
N THR A 124 28.23 16.13 -11.48
CA THR A 124 27.91 16.28 -12.91
C THR A 124 26.44 16.65 -13.06
N SER A 125 25.99 17.05 -14.26
CA SER A 125 24.57 17.36 -14.50
C SER A 125 23.68 16.11 -14.43
N GLY A 126 22.37 16.31 -14.24
CA GLY A 126 21.40 15.23 -14.25
C GLY A 126 21.39 14.51 -15.60
N ALA A 127 21.48 15.25 -16.70
CA ALA A 127 21.60 14.70 -18.04
C ALA A 127 22.84 13.82 -18.24
N ALA A 128 24.00 14.22 -17.69
CA ALA A 128 25.24 13.44 -17.79
C ALA A 128 25.10 12.07 -17.09
N GLN A 129 24.56 12.05 -15.88
CA GLN A 129 24.30 10.81 -15.14
C GLN A 129 23.19 9.97 -15.77
N ALA A 130 22.14 10.59 -16.32
CA ALA A 130 21.09 9.88 -17.05
C ALA A 130 21.62 9.19 -18.31
N ASN A 131 22.48 9.86 -19.09
CA ASN A 131 23.11 9.26 -20.27
C ASN A 131 24.00 8.08 -19.86
N TYR A 132 24.87 8.29 -18.86
CA TYR A 132 25.73 7.24 -18.33
C TYR A 132 24.91 6.04 -17.84
N PHE A 133 23.82 6.27 -17.11
CA PHE A 133 22.94 5.22 -16.65
C PHE A 133 22.31 4.43 -17.80
N VAL A 134 21.69 5.11 -18.77
CA VAL A 134 21.00 4.44 -19.88
C VAL A 134 21.98 3.65 -20.75
N ASP A 135 23.19 4.16 -20.99
CA ASP A 135 24.23 3.47 -21.77
C ASP A 135 24.81 2.24 -21.07
N ASN A 136 24.59 2.10 -19.75
CA ASN A 136 25.22 1.06 -18.94
C ASN A 136 24.20 0.22 -18.16
N GLY A 137 23.00 0.02 -18.72
CA GLY A 137 22.00 -0.92 -18.20
C GLY A 137 20.66 -0.29 -17.80
N GLY A 138 20.58 1.04 -17.77
CA GLY A 138 19.36 1.81 -17.45
C GLY A 138 18.35 1.92 -18.60
N GLY A 139 18.58 1.25 -19.73
CA GLY A 139 17.65 1.23 -20.85
C GLY A 139 16.31 0.58 -20.49
N TRP A 140 15.26 1.00 -21.19
CA TRP A 140 13.93 0.41 -21.08
C TRP A 140 13.33 0.17 -22.47
N SER A 141 12.55 -0.90 -22.59
CA SER A 141 11.68 -1.17 -23.73
C SER A 141 10.37 -1.81 -23.25
N ALA A 142 9.32 -1.72 -24.06
CA ALA A 142 8.00 -2.28 -23.75
C ALA A 142 7.93 -3.82 -23.91
N ASP A 143 8.96 -4.55 -23.48
CA ASP A 143 9.09 -6.01 -23.62
C ASP A 143 8.22 -6.81 -22.64
N GLY A 144 7.49 -6.12 -21.75
CA GLY A 144 6.68 -6.74 -20.71
C GLY A 144 7.49 -7.43 -19.60
N ARG A 145 8.81 -7.18 -19.55
CA ARG A 145 9.73 -7.73 -18.55
C ARG A 145 10.59 -6.64 -17.89
N THR A 146 10.69 -5.46 -18.49
CA THR A 146 11.53 -4.34 -18.03
C THR A 146 10.75 -3.31 -17.22
N LEU A 147 11.08 -3.19 -15.94
CA LEU A 147 10.57 -2.11 -15.08
C LEU A 147 11.17 -0.75 -15.52
N PRO A 148 10.50 0.38 -15.24
CA PRO A 148 11.05 1.69 -15.54
C PRO A 148 12.45 1.87 -14.97
N PRO A 149 13.30 2.68 -15.62
CA PRO A 149 14.56 3.10 -15.04
C PRO A 149 14.31 3.74 -13.66
N LEU A 150 15.22 3.55 -12.70
CA LEU A 150 15.03 4.04 -11.33
C LEU A 150 16.16 4.99 -10.94
N LEU A 151 15.80 6.18 -10.49
CA LEU A 151 16.72 7.15 -9.90
C LEU A 151 16.74 6.95 -8.39
N ASP A 152 17.84 6.42 -7.85
CA ASP A 152 18.12 6.37 -6.41
C ASP A 152 18.75 7.72 -6.01
N VAL A 153 17.94 8.58 -5.40
CA VAL A 153 18.35 9.90 -4.92
C VAL A 153 18.05 10.02 -3.43
N GLU A 154 19.11 10.00 -2.63
CA GLU A 154 19.05 9.86 -1.18
C GLU A 154 20.27 10.53 -0.52
N TYR A 155 20.48 10.26 0.79
CA TYR A 155 21.54 10.88 1.57
C TYR A 155 22.89 10.67 0.89
N ASN A 156 23.65 11.76 0.82
CA ASN A 156 25.04 11.70 0.40
C ASN A 156 25.82 10.76 1.34
N PRO A 157 26.47 9.69 0.84
CA PRO A 157 27.31 8.81 1.65
C PRO A 157 28.80 9.22 1.65
N TYR A 158 29.15 10.33 0.99
CA TYR A 158 30.52 10.80 0.81
C TYR A 158 30.72 12.18 1.43
N THR A 159 31.45 12.24 2.54
CA THR A 159 31.83 13.50 3.20
C THR A 159 32.55 14.45 2.24
N SER A 160 33.33 13.93 1.30
CA SER A 160 34.01 14.69 0.24
C SER A 160 33.06 15.42 -0.72
N LEU A 161 31.79 14.99 -0.81
CA LEU A 161 30.75 15.61 -1.65
C LEU A 161 29.83 16.56 -0.84
N GLY A 162 30.19 16.86 0.41
CA GLY A 162 29.49 17.83 1.24
C GLY A 162 28.49 17.20 2.21
N ASN A 163 27.40 17.93 2.49
CA ASN A 163 26.37 17.50 3.42
C ASN A 163 25.41 16.44 2.82
N ASP A 164 24.40 16.03 3.60
CA ASP A 164 23.35 15.06 3.19
C ASP A 164 22.69 15.37 1.84
N CYS A 165 22.66 16.64 1.44
CA CYS A 165 22.07 17.16 0.23
C CYS A 165 23.12 17.52 -0.83
N TYR A 166 24.33 16.94 -0.75
CA TYR A 166 25.44 17.16 -1.70
C TYR A 166 25.86 18.64 -1.82
N ASN A 167 25.71 19.42 -0.74
CA ASN A 167 25.90 20.88 -0.71
C ASN A 167 25.02 21.66 -1.72
N MET A 168 23.90 21.09 -2.15
CA MET A 168 22.96 21.76 -3.04
C MET A 168 21.82 22.42 -2.26
N SER A 169 21.36 23.58 -2.75
CA SER A 169 20.05 24.11 -2.34
C SER A 169 18.91 23.23 -2.87
N ALA A 170 17.75 23.32 -2.22
CA ALA A 170 16.54 22.62 -2.65
C ALA A 170 16.19 22.88 -4.13
N ALA A 171 16.30 24.14 -4.58
CA ALA A 171 16.01 24.50 -5.97
C ALA A 171 16.99 23.86 -6.97
N GLN A 172 18.28 23.82 -6.63
CA GLN A 172 19.29 23.15 -7.45
C GLN A 172 19.03 21.64 -7.51
N MET A 173 18.67 21.01 -6.39
CA MET A 173 18.38 19.58 -6.33
C MET A 173 17.16 19.22 -7.19
N VAL A 174 16.07 19.99 -7.07
CA VAL A 174 14.87 19.83 -7.90
C VAL A 174 15.20 19.99 -9.39
N SER A 175 16.01 20.98 -9.76
CA SER A 175 16.46 21.17 -11.14
C SER A 175 17.25 19.97 -11.66
N TRP A 176 18.18 19.46 -10.85
CA TRP A 176 19.02 18.31 -11.21
C TRP A 176 18.21 17.02 -11.42
N ILE A 177 17.27 16.73 -10.51
CA ILE A 177 16.38 15.56 -10.62
C ILE A 177 15.52 15.67 -11.90
N ARG A 178 15.03 16.88 -12.23
CA ARG A 178 14.25 17.10 -13.46
C ARG A 178 15.09 16.91 -14.72
N ASP A 179 16.33 17.38 -14.72
CA ASP A 179 17.27 17.22 -15.84
C ASP A 179 17.58 15.74 -16.11
N PHE A 180 17.86 14.97 -15.05
CA PHE A 180 18.02 13.52 -15.13
C PHE A 180 16.76 12.86 -15.71
N SER A 181 15.60 13.16 -15.14
CA SER A 181 14.33 12.56 -15.56
C SER A 181 13.97 12.84 -17.03
N ASN A 182 14.07 14.11 -17.45
CA ASN A 182 13.79 14.50 -18.83
C ASN A 182 14.71 13.78 -19.81
N THR A 183 15.98 13.61 -19.45
CA THR A 183 16.97 12.89 -20.27
C THR A 183 16.64 11.41 -20.37
N VAL A 184 16.32 10.75 -19.24
CA VAL A 184 15.87 9.33 -19.26
C VAL A 184 14.61 9.15 -20.09
N ARG A 185 13.62 10.05 -19.95
CA ARG A 185 12.39 10.01 -20.74
C ARG A 185 12.67 10.18 -22.23
N ALA A 186 13.52 11.13 -22.60
CA ALA A 186 13.90 11.34 -24.00
C ALA A 186 14.58 10.10 -24.60
N ARG A 187 15.37 9.39 -23.80
CA ARG A 187 16.14 8.22 -24.26
C ARG A 187 15.38 6.90 -24.26
N THR A 188 14.37 6.76 -23.41
CA THR A 188 13.68 5.48 -23.19
C THR A 188 12.18 5.55 -23.49
N GLY A 189 11.63 6.74 -23.69
CA GLY A 189 10.18 6.96 -23.77
C GLY A 189 9.48 6.88 -22.41
N ARG A 190 10.22 6.76 -21.30
CA ARG A 190 9.67 6.50 -19.97
C ARG A 190 10.32 7.38 -18.92
N VAL A 191 9.52 8.04 -18.08
CA VAL A 191 10.06 8.73 -16.89
C VAL A 191 10.64 7.69 -15.93
N PRO A 192 11.74 8.02 -15.23
CA PRO A 192 12.23 7.14 -14.19
C PRO A 192 11.24 7.10 -13.02
N MET A 193 11.20 5.97 -12.31
CA MET A 193 10.69 5.95 -10.94
C MET A 193 11.73 6.63 -10.04
N ILE A 194 11.30 7.29 -8.97
CA ILE A 194 12.19 7.97 -8.01
C ILE A 194 12.24 7.15 -6.73
N TYR A 195 13.43 6.70 -6.34
CA TYR A 195 13.71 6.14 -5.03
C TYR A 195 14.23 7.25 -4.09
N THR A 196 13.66 7.33 -2.89
CA THR A 196 14.05 8.31 -1.85
C THR A 196 13.47 7.88 -0.49
N THR A 197 13.78 8.65 0.56
CA THR A 197 13.01 8.67 1.82
C THR A 197 12.19 9.95 1.94
N THR A 198 11.16 9.94 2.79
CA THR A 198 10.35 11.15 3.07
C THR A 198 11.19 12.23 3.72
N ASP A 199 12.07 11.87 4.66
CA ASP A 199 12.93 12.83 5.35
C ASP A 199 13.94 13.49 4.38
N TRP A 200 14.65 12.69 3.57
CA TRP A 200 15.60 13.23 2.60
C TRP A 200 14.89 14.13 1.58
N TRP A 201 13.73 13.70 1.07
CA TRP A 201 12.97 14.51 0.11
C TRP A 201 12.54 15.85 0.73
N ASN A 202 12.03 15.84 1.96
CA ASN A 202 11.63 17.05 2.66
C ASN A 202 12.82 18.01 2.84
N ARG A 203 13.95 17.47 3.31
CA ARG A 203 15.16 18.23 3.61
C ARG A 203 15.83 18.79 2.34
N CYS A 204 16.09 17.94 1.37
CA CYS A 204 16.97 18.24 0.25
C CYS A 204 16.23 18.77 -1.00
N THR A 205 14.90 18.69 -1.04
CA THR A 205 14.09 19.27 -2.13
C THR A 205 13.13 20.35 -1.66
N GLY A 206 13.10 20.66 -0.36
CA GLY A 206 12.08 21.56 0.22
C GLY A 206 10.67 20.96 0.14
N ASN A 207 10.58 19.62 0.21
CA ASN A 207 9.35 18.85 0.03
C ASN A 207 8.62 19.21 -1.29
N SER A 208 9.37 19.22 -2.39
CA SER A 208 8.88 19.67 -3.70
C SER A 208 7.66 18.85 -4.17
N ARG A 209 6.73 19.53 -4.86
CA ARG A 209 5.53 18.96 -5.52
C ARG A 209 5.73 18.72 -7.03
N ALA A 210 6.91 19.01 -7.56
CA ALA A 210 7.13 19.02 -9.00
C ALA A 210 7.00 17.63 -9.65
N PHE A 211 7.18 16.55 -8.91
CA PHE A 211 7.37 15.19 -9.47
C PHE A 211 6.15 14.28 -9.32
N ASN A 212 4.94 14.84 -9.32
CA ASN A 212 3.69 14.08 -9.28
C ASN A 212 3.45 13.20 -10.53
N ASP A 213 4.25 13.41 -11.57
CA ASP A 213 4.33 12.65 -12.82
C ASP A 213 5.38 11.53 -12.78
N HIS A 214 5.89 11.17 -11.60
CA HIS A 214 6.85 10.09 -11.40
C HIS A 214 6.26 9.02 -10.48
N PRO A 215 6.49 7.72 -10.76
CA PRO A 215 6.29 6.68 -9.76
C PRO A 215 7.24 6.88 -8.57
N LEU A 216 6.81 6.48 -7.37
CA LEU A 216 7.60 6.59 -6.14
C LEU A 216 8.02 5.21 -5.64
N HIS A 217 9.31 5.04 -5.37
CA HIS A 217 9.88 3.95 -4.60
C HIS A 217 10.32 4.48 -3.24
N ILE A 218 9.44 4.39 -2.24
CA ILE A 218 9.73 4.95 -0.93
C ILE A 218 10.50 3.96 -0.06
N ALA A 219 11.55 4.40 0.62
CA ALA A 219 12.21 3.62 1.66
C ALA A 219 11.75 4.05 3.05
N ALA A 220 11.27 3.07 3.82
CA ALA A 220 10.85 3.25 5.20
C ALA A 220 10.86 1.89 5.92
N TYR A 221 11.84 1.66 6.80
CA TYR A 221 12.01 0.38 7.48
C TYR A 221 11.13 0.30 8.74
N ASN A 222 9.83 0.21 8.52
CA ASN A 222 8.83 0.26 9.59
C ASN A 222 7.70 -0.76 9.35
N GLN A 223 7.44 -1.63 10.32
CA GLN A 223 6.36 -2.61 10.20
C GLN A 223 4.95 -2.00 10.23
N SER A 224 4.82 -0.75 10.69
CA SER A 224 3.56 0.01 10.73
C SER A 224 3.19 0.68 9.40
N GLY A 225 3.98 0.48 8.35
CA GLY A 225 3.75 1.07 7.03
C GLY A 225 4.80 2.13 6.64
N PRO A 226 4.70 2.65 5.41
CA PRO A 226 5.72 3.53 4.82
C PRO A 226 5.70 4.98 5.33
N GLY A 227 4.82 5.30 6.28
CA GLY A 227 4.69 6.64 6.84
C GLY A 227 4.02 7.64 5.88
N ALA A 228 4.21 8.93 6.16
CA ALA A 228 3.71 10.02 5.32
C ALA A 228 4.48 10.11 4.00
N MET A 229 3.77 10.34 2.90
CA MET A 229 4.39 10.52 1.58
C MET A 229 4.97 11.93 1.43
N PRO A 230 6.09 12.10 0.69
CA PRO A 230 6.52 13.42 0.27
C PRO A 230 5.46 14.07 -0.62
N SER A 231 5.35 15.40 -0.60
CA SER A 231 4.21 16.14 -1.17
C SER A 231 4.03 16.06 -2.69
N SER A 232 4.98 15.52 -3.44
CA SER A 232 4.76 15.17 -4.85
C SER A 232 3.82 13.97 -5.02
N TRP A 233 3.64 13.13 -3.99
CA TRP A 233 2.95 11.85 -4.09
C TRP A 233 1.86 11.69 -3.04
N SER A 234 0.74 11.10 -3.46
CA SER A 234 -0.32 10.66 -2.54
C SER A 234 -0.16 9.20 -2.10
N PHE A 235 0.72 8.44 -2.76
CA PHE A 235 1.02 7.04 -2.47
C PHE A 235 2.40 6.67 -3.04
N TYR A 236 2.89 5.48 -2.70
CA TYR A 236 4.06 4.87 -3.32
C TYR A 236 3.66 3.83 -4.37
N SER A 237 4.52 3.59 -5.36
CA SER A 237 4.44 2.46 -6.29
C SER A 237 5.16 1.24 -5.74
N VAL A 238 6.35 1.44 -5.18
CA VAL A 238 7.13 0.40 -4.50
C VAL A 238 7.51 0.91 -3.11
N TRP A 239 7.41 0.04 -2.12
CA TRP A 239 7.90 0.32 -0.76
C TRP A 239 9.04 -0.63 -0.42
N GLN A 240 10.20 -0.06 -0.14
CA GLN A 240 11.32 -0.77 0.46
C GLN A 240 11.13 -0.80 1.98
N TYR A 241 10.74 -1.96 2.50
CA TYR A 241 10.27 -2.13 3.87
C TYR A 241 11.34 -2.70 4.82
N SER A 242 12.45 -3.20 4.29
CA SER A 242 13.52 -3.79 5.10
C SER A 242 14.83 -3.88 4.31
N ALA A 243 15.95 -3.63 5.00
CA ALA A 243 17.31 -3.87 4.50
C ALA A 243 17.95 -5.17 5.00
N SER A 244 17.22 -5.95 5.82
CA SER A 244 17.76 -7.09 6.57
C SER A 244 16.92 -8.34 6.41
N GLY A 245 16.32 -8.51 5.23
CA GLY A 245 15.46 -9.64 4.91
C GLY A 245 13.98 -9.29 4.81
N PRO A 246 13.16 -10.22 4.32
CA PRO A 246 13.46 -11.65 4.21
C PRO A 246 14.31 -12.06 3.01
N PHE A 247 14.47 -11.20 2.00
CA PHE A 247 15.26 -11.52 0.82
C PHE A 247 16.73 -11.07 0.96
N VAL A 248 17.59 -11.62 0.10
CA VAL A 248 18.96 -11.11 -0.08
C VAL A 248 18.90 -9.69 -0.66
N GLY A 249 19.71 -8.78 -0.11
CA GLY A 249 19.57 -7.36 -0.42
C GLY A 249 18.39 -6.73 0.30
N ASP A 250 17.80 -5.72 -0.31
CA ASP A 250 16.72 -4.96 0.31
C ASP A 250 15.36 -5.52 -0.17
N SER A 251 14.42 -5.62 0.77
CA SER A 251 13.11 -6.24 0.55
C SER A 251 12.06 -5.18 0.22
N ASN A 252 11.32 -5.43 -0.86
CA ASN A 252 10.38 -4.50 -1.46
C ASN A 252 9.00 -5.11 -1.62
N VAL A 253 7.99 -4.25 -1.66
CA VAL A 253 6.62 -4.61 -2.02
C VAL A 253 6.07 -3.66 -3.07
N TRP A 254 5.44 -4.20 -4.10
CA TRP A 254 4.69 -3.46 -5.10
C TRP A 254 3.27 -3.16 -4.58
N ASN A 255 2.86 -1.90 -4.75
CA ASN A 255 1.53 -1.42 -4.39
C ASN A 255 0.53 -1.67 -5.52
N GLY A 256 0.02 -2.90 -5.62
CA GLY A 256 -1.04 -3.25 -6.56
C GLY A 256 -1.10 -4.73 -6.94
N SER A 257 -1.99 -5.03 -7.89
CA SER A 257 -2.20 -6.36 -8.46
C SER A 257 -1.13 -6.76 -9.48
N ALA A 258 -1.13 -8.04 -9.87
CA ALA A 258 -0.21 -8.55 -10.90
C ALA A 258 -0.49 -7.96 -12.28
N GLN A 259 -1.77 -7.67 -12.59
CA GLN A 259 -2.18 -6.99 -13.81
C GLN A 259 -1.64 -5.56 -13.83
N GLN A 260 -1.74 -4.84 -12.72
CA GLN A 260 -1.19 -3.48 -12.59
C GLN A 260 0.34 -3.49 -12.70
N LEU A 261 1.03 -4.45 -12.10
CA LEU A 261 2.48 -4.61 -12.29
C LEU A 261 2.83 -4.89 -13.75
N SER A 262 2.07 -5.74 -14.45
CA SER A 262 2.31 -6.03 -15.87
C SER A 262 2.06 -4.81 -16.76
N ALA A 263 0.99 -4.06 -16.52
CA ALA A 263 0.68 -2.81 -17.23
C ALA A 263 1.75 -1.75 -16.97
N PHE A 264 2.20 -1.63 -15.72
CA PHE A 264 3.32 -0.78 -15.33
C PHE A 264 4.55 -1.17 -16.14
N VAL A 265 4.98 -2.44 -16.13
CA VAL A 265 6.16 -2.89 -16.87
C VAL A 265 6.07 -2.57 -18.38
N ARG A 266 4.90 -2.73 -19.01
CA ARG A 266 4.71 -2.52 -20.46
C ARG A 266 4.50 -1.07 -20.88
N ASN A 267 4.28 -0.13 -19.95
CA ASN A 267 3.92 1.26 -20.25
C ASN A 267 2.66 1.37 -21.16
N SER A 268 1.75 0.40 -21.10
CA SER A 268 0.59 0.26 -22.02
C SER A 268 -0.60 1.19 -21.69
N GLY A 269 -0.40 2.23 -20.88
CA GLY A 269 -1.39 3.26 -20.54
C GLY A 269 -1.16 4.59 -21.28
N SER A 270 -0.65 4.56 -22.51
CA SER A 270 -0.30 5.76 -23.28
C SER A 270 -1.43 6.15 -24.25
N GLY A 271 -2.42 6.87 -23.72
CA GLY A 271 -3.47 7.53 -24.51
C GLY A 271 -4.50 8.22 -23.61
N ASN A 272 -4.25 9.48 -23.24
CA ASN A 272 -5.15 10.33 -22.43
C ASN A 272 -5.52 9.85 -21.02
N GLU A 273 -4.73 8.96 -20.44
CA GLU A 273 -4.64 8.82 -18.99
C GLU A 273 -3.32 9.48 -18.56
N GLN A 274 -3.39 10.59 -17.82
CA GLN A 274 -2.33 10.91 -16.86
C GLN A 274 -1.97 9.59 -16.16
N GLN A 275 -0.68 9.21 -16.13
CA GLN A 275 -0.17 8.02 -15.44
C GLN A 275 -1.14 7.59 -14.33
N ALA A 276 -1.90 6.53 -14.57
CA ALA A 276 -2.89 6.07 -13.63
C ALA A 276 -2.14 5.65 -12.36
N GLN A 277 -2.20 6.57 -11.39
CA GLN A 277 -2.05 6.39 -9.97
C GLN A 277 -2.56 4.97 -9.60
N PRO A 278 -1.86 4.09 -8.84
CA PRO A 278 -2.48 2.93 -8.19
C PRO A 278 -3.81 3.39 -7.63
N GLY A 279 -4.89 2.78 -8.09
CA GLY A 279 -6.18 3.42 -7.94
C GLY A 279 -6.46 3.69 -6.50
N VAL A 280 -6.61 4.96 -6.22
CA VAL A 280 -7.35 5.40 -5.07
C VAL A 280 -8.71 4.72 -5.15
N ASN A 281 -9.19 4.19 -4.03
CA ASN A 281 -10.58 3.76 -4.07
C ASN A 281 -11.43 5.00 -4.32
N GLU A 282 -12.33 4.91 -5.29
CA GLU A 282 -13.35 5.92 -5.48
C GLU A 282 -14.64 5.46 -4.83
N LEU A 283 -15.19 6.31 -3.96
CA LEU A 283 -16.50 6.12 -3.39
C LEU A 283 -17.57 6.75 -4.31
N HIS A 284 -18.53 5.95 -4.74
CA HIS A 284 -19.69 6.38 -5.52
C HIS A 284 -20.96 6.00 -4.73
N TYR A 285 -21.88 6.92 -4.49
CA TYR A 285 -23.08 6.64 -3.68
C TYR A 285 -24.35 7.24 -4.27
N ARG A 286 -25.50 6.64 -3.93
CA ARG A 286 -26.80 7.02 -4.49
C ARG A 286 -27.40 8.16 -3.65
N GLY A 287 -27.41 9.39 -4.18
CA GLY A 287 -28.06 10.56 -3.54
C GLY A 287 -27.36 11.91 -3.69
N ALA A 288 -26.13 11.97 -4.20
CA ALA A 288 -25.43 13.23 -4.51
C ALA A 288 -24.88 13.23 -5.94
N THR A 289 -24.58 14.43 -6.47
CA THR A 289 -23.76 14.62 -7.67
C THR A 289 -22.41 13.89 -7.46
N PRO A 290 -21.84 13.19 -8.46
CA PRO A 290 -20.68 12.32 -8.24
C PRO A 290 -19.48 13.11 -7.73
N ALA A 291 -19.17 13.00 -6.44
CA ALA A 291 -17.93 13.49 -5.87
C ALA A 291 -17.03 12.26 -5.66
N SER A 292 -16.18 11.97 -6.65
CA SER A 292 -15.12 10.98 -6.50
C SER A 292 -14.15 11.49 -5.43
N SER A 293 -14.23 10.97 -4.21
CA SER A 293 -13.19 11.17 -3.22
C SER A 293 -12.19 10.02 -3.30
N ALA A 294 -10.91 10.37 -3.47
CA ALA A 294 -9.80 9.43 -3.32
C ALA A 294 -9.74 8.95 -1.85
N MET A 295 -9.95 7.65 -1.63
CA MET A 295 -10.01 7.03 -0.31
C MET A 295 -9.02 5.86 -0.22
N GLY A 296 -7.86 6.10 0.40
CA GLY A 296 -6.83 5.07 0.54
C GLY A 296 -6.38 4.50 -0.80
N ILE A 297 -5.78 3.31 -0.77
CA ILE A 297 -5.32 2.56 -1.95
C ILE A 297 -6.25 1.37 -2.23
N ALA A 298 -6.22 0.84 -3.45
CA ALA A 298 -7.08 -0.27 -3.90
C ALA A 298 -7.12 -1.50 -2.96
N SER A 299 -6.04 -1.78 -2.20
CA SER A 299 -5.99 -2.88 -1.24
C SER A 299 -6.69 -2.59 0.09
N ASP A 300 -6.97 -1.32 0.41
CA ASP A 300 -7.60 -0.95 1.67
C ASP A 300 -9.05 -1.41 1.70
N THR A 301 -9.55 -1.81 2.87
CA THR A 301 -10.98 -2.01 3.05
C THR A 301 -11.62 -0.68 3.42
N VAL A 302 -12.61 -0.27 2.63
CA VAL A 302 -13.35 0.96 2.86
C VAL A 302 -14.70 0.60 3.47
N LEU A 303 -15.07 1.31 4.52
CA LEU A 303 -16.37 1.28 5.18
C LEU A 303 -16.79 2.71 5.52
N SER A 304 -18.04 2.91 5.91
CA SER A 304 -18.55 4.22 6.30
C SER A 304 -19.46 4.08 7.51
N CYS A 305 -19.29 5.01 8.44
CA CYS A 305 -20.11 5.14 9.64
C CYS A 305 -20.17 6.62 10.06
N ASP A 306 -21.09 6.95 10.95
CA ASP A 306 -21.27 8.27 11.56
C ASP A 306 -20.32 8.45 12.75
N TRP A 307 -19.05 8.73 12.43
CA TRP A 307 -17.96 8.76 13.40
C TRP A 307 -18.03 9.91 14.41
N ASN A 308 -18.83 10.95 14.11
CA ASN A 308 -18.96 12.17 14.88
C ASN A 308 -20.40 12.41 15.39
N GLY A 309 -21.35 11.53 15.08
CA GLY A 309 -22.74 11.58 15.55
C GLY A 309 -23.56 12.70 14.92
N ASP A 310 -23.21 13.17 13.72
CA ASP A 310 -23.92 14.26 13.04
C ASP A 310 -25.07 13.77 12.14
N GLY A 311 -25.30 12.46 12.11
CA GLY A 311 -26.26 11.80 11.25
C GLY A 311 -25.78 11.64 9.81
N ILE A 312 -24.49 11.78 9.53
CA ILE A 312 -23.89 11.58 8.20
C ILE A 312 -22.75 10.57 8.29
N SER A 313 -22.94 9.42 7.62
CA SER A 313 -21.87 8.45 7.49
C SER A 313 -20.77 8.99 6.58
N THR A 314 -19.55 9.00 7.09
CA THR A 314 -18.34 9.41 6.37
C THR A 314 -17.37 8.23 6.27
N PRO A 315 -16.43 8.24 5.31
CA PRO A 315 -15.68 7.04 4.99
C PRO A 315 -14.44 6.86 5.88
N ALA A 316 -14.08 5.60 6.10
CA ALA A 316 -12.84 5.18 6.71
C ALA A 316 -12.13 4.10 5.88
N THR A 317 -10.82 4.01 6.01
CA THR A 317 -10.00 2.94 5.42
C THR A 317 -9.41 2.07 6.52
N PHE A 318 -9.42 0.76 6.31
CA PHE A 318 -8.78 -0.23 7.15
C PHE A 318 -7.75 -1.02 6.34
N SER A 319 -6.50 -1.00 6.79
CA SER A 319 -5.38 -1.66 6.10
C SER A 319 -4.37 -2.16 7.12
N GLY A 320 -4.15 -3.48 7.18
CA GLY A 320 -3.14 -4.04 8.07
C GLY A 320 -3.37 -3.83 9.58
N GLY A 321 -4.61 -3.61 10.03
CA GLY A 321 -4.90 -3.22 11.42
C GLY A 321 -4.87 -1.71 11.68
N ILE A 322 -4.63 -0.91 10.64
CA ILE A 322 -4.59 0.55 10.72
C ILE A 322 -5.88 1.12 10.18
N TRP A 323 -6.51 1.97 10.98
CA TRP A 323 -7.68 2.76 10.63
C TRP A 323 -7.23 4.15 10.18
N THR A 324 -7.93 4.72 9.19
CA THR A 324 -7.91 6.16 8.91
C THR A 324 -9.36 6.60 8.72
N ILE A 325 -9.87 7.38 9.66
CA ILE A 325 -11.26 7.83 9.72
C ILE A 325 -11.35 9.28 9.27
N ARG A 326 -12.23 9.59 8.33
CA ARG A 326 -12.56 10.97 7.95
C ARG A 326 -13.90 11.35 8.55
N ASN A 327 -14.03 12.61 8.97
CA ASN A 327 -15.30 13.21 9.41
C ASN A 327 -15.92 14.07 8.28
N SER A 328 -15.43 13.90 7.05
CA SER A 328 -15.92 14.61 5.87
C SER A 328 -15.78 13.74 4.62
N MET A 329 -16.66 13.99 3.65
CA MET A 329 -16.54 13.45 2.29
C MET A 329 -15.45 14.16 1.46
N SER A 330 -14.87 15.25 1.97
CA SER A 330 -13.82 16.01 1.28
C SER A 330 -12.51 15.20 1.17
N THR A 331 -11.86 15.28 0.01
CA THR A 331 -10.49 14.74 -0.17
C THR A 331 -9.43 15.51 0.59
N SER A 332 -9.76 16.71 1.09
CA SER A 332 -8.86 17.52 1.92
C SER A 332 -8.86 17.12 3.39
N ASP A 333 -9.78 16.25 3.82
CA ASP A 333 -9.77 15.72 5.19
C ASP A 333 -8.64 14.67 5.30
N PRO A 334 -7.57 14.95 6.07
CA PRO A 334 -6.47 14.01 6.21
C PRO A 334 -6.89 12.74 6.97
N GLY A 335 -7.99 12.80 7.71
CA GLY A 335 -8.47 11.76 8.60
C GLY A 335 -7.60 11.55 9.84
N THR A 336 -8.19 10.92 10.85
CA THR A 336 -7.48 10.49 12.06
C THR A 336 -6.99 9.06 11.87
N ARG A 337 -5.69 8.83 12.07
CA ARG A 337 -5.03 7.54 11.86
C ARG A 337 -4.60 6.90 13.18
N PHE A 338 -4.94 5.64 13.39
CA PHE A 338 -4.57 4.87 14.58
C PHE A 338 -4.66 3.35 14.34
N THR A 339 -4.13 2.55 15.26
CA THR A 339 -4.14 1.08 15.18
C THR A 339 -5.25 0.48 16.03
N PHE A 340 -5.98 -0.47 15.47
CA PHE A 340 -6.91 -1.33 16.20
C PHE A 340 -7.23 -2.58 15.37
N GLY A 341 -6.93 -3.75 15.91
CA GLY A 341 -7.05 -5.04 15.20
C GLY A 341 -5.80 -5.41 14.38
N ASN A 342 -5.95 -6.46 13.57
CA ASN A 342 -4.90 -7.08 12.76
C ASN A 342 -5.27 -7.04 11.28
N GLY A 343 -4.28 -7.24 10.40
CA GLY A 343 -4.49 -7.15 8.94
C GLY A 343 -5.45 -8.17 8.32
N THR A 344 -5.80 -9.26 9.03
CA THR A 344 -6.76 -10.27 8.55
C THR A 344 -8.18 -10.05 9.06
N ASP A 345 -8.39 -9.03 9.89
CA ASP A 345 -9.70 -8.79 10.48
C ASP A 345 -10.64 -8.12 9.48
N GLN A 346 -11.94 -8.39 9.63
CA GLN A 346 -12.96 -7.62 8.95
C GLN A 346 -13.25 -6.34 9.78
N PRO A 347 -13.11 -5.14 9.21
CA PRO A 347 -13.52 -3.92 9.90
C PRO A 347 -15.05 -3.83 9.96
N ILE A 348 -15.58 -3.44 11.11
CA ILE A 348 -17.00 -3.18 11.36
C ILE A 348 -17.13 -1.86 12.14
N CYS A 349 -18.31 -1.27 12.17
CA CYS A 349 -18.60 -0.10 12.99
C CYS A 349 -20.10 -0.07 13.33
N GLY A 350 -20.44 0.60 14.43
CA GLY A 350 -21.79 0.79 14.92
C GLY A 350 -21.80 1.54 16.25
N ASP A 351 -22.98 1.96 16.69
CA ASP A 351 -23.22 2.54 18.01
C ASP A 351 -23.36 1.44 19.07
N TRP A 352 -22.24 1.04 19.67
CA TRP A 352 -22.20 -0.06 20.63
C TRP A 352 -22.77 0.30 22.01
N ASN A 353 -22.84 1.59 22.34
CA ASN A 353 -23.19 2.12 23.67
C ASN A 353 -24.42 3.03 23.69
N GLY A 354 -25.09 3.23 22.56
CA GLY A 354 -26.36 3.94 22.44
C GLY A 354 -26.21 5.44 22.60
N ASP A 355 -25.05 6.02 22.30
CA ASP A 355 -24.80 7.46 22.44
C ASP A 355 -25.01 8.25 21.14
N GLY A 356 -25.39 7.56 20.06
CA GLY A 356 -25.59 8.12 18.73
C GLY A 356 -24.30 8.28 17.92
N VAL A 357 -23.13 7.87 18.43
CA VAL A 357 -21.86 7.91 17.72
C VAL A 357 -21.45 6.50 17.29
N GLU A 358 -21.30 6.28 15.99
CA GLU A 358 -20.83 4.99 15.48
C GLU A 358 -19.31 4.91 15.65
N THR A 359 -18.84 3.81 16.25
CA THR A 359 -17.42 3.63 16.61
C THR A 359 -16.86 2.31 16.11
N ILE A 360 -15.54 2.25 16.02
CA ILE A 360 -14.82 1.14 15.38
C ILE A 360 -14.98 -0.22 16.08
N GLY A 361 -14.97 -1.28 15.28
CA GLY A 361 -14.83 -2.65 15.72
C GLY A 361 -14.09 -3.50 14.68
N VAL A 362 -13.61 -4.67 15.10
CA VAL A 362 -13.04 -5.67 14.19
C VAL A 362 -13.64 -7.03 14.45
N TYR A 363 -13.96 -7.78 13.40
CA TYR A 363 -14.45 -9.15 13.47
C TYR A 363 -13.37 -10.14 13.04
N ARG A 364 -13.13 -11.14 13.90
CA ARG A 364 -12.09 -12.15 13.73
C ARG A 364 -12.65 -13.51 14.12
N SER A 365 -12.90 -14.35 13.11
CA SER A 365 -13.17 -15.79 13.30
C SER A 365 -14.24 -16.13 14.35
N GLY A 366 -15.39 -15.44 14.33
CA GLY A 366 -16.47 -15.68 15.32
C GLY A 366 -16.49 -14.71 16.49
N VAL A 367 -15.53 -13.78 16.58
CA VAL A 367 -15.40 -12.85 17.70
C VAL A 367 -15.31 -11.41 17.18
N ALA A 368 -16.16 -10.53 17.67
CA ALA A 368 -16.04 -9.09 17.47
C ALA A 368 -15.33 -8.44 18.66
N TYR A 369 -14.39 -7.54 18.37
CA TYR A 369 -13.74 -6.67 19.34
C TYR A 369 -14.15 -5.24 19.03
N VAL A 370 -14.85 -4.59 19.95
CA VAL A 370 -15.47 -3.27 19.73
C VAL A 370 -14.87 -2.23 20.66
N ARG A 371 -14.85 -0.97 20.23
CA ARG A 371 -14.44 0.17 21.04
C ARG A 371 -15.51 1.25 20.98
N ASN A 372 -15.66 1.97 22.09
CA ASN A 372 -16.57 3.12 22.19
C ASN A 372 -15.81 4.43 21.90
N ALA A 373 -14.70 4.35 21.17
CA ALA A 373 -13.86 5.50 20.83
C ALA A 373 -13.03 5.24 19.56
N ASN A 374 -13.02 6.23 18.68
CA ASN A 374 -12.26 6.26 17.43
C ASN A 374 -10.79 6.62 17.67
N ALA A 375 -10.09 5.76 18.43
CA ALA A 375 -8.69 5.92 18.83
C ALA A 375 -8.03 4.55 19.06
N ALA A 376 -6.70 4.52 19.19
CA ALA A 376 -5.96 3.31 19.57
C ALA A 376 -6.27 2.86 21.01
N GLY A 377 -6.03 1.58 21.29
CA GLY A 377 -6.11 1.00 22.64
C GLY A 377 -6.84 -0.35 22.67
N PRO A 378 -7.04 -0.92 23.88
CA PRO A 378 -7.72 -2.21 24.04
C PRO A 378 -9.20 -2.14 23.64
N ALA A 379 -9.80 -3.26 23.28
CA ALA A 379 -11.24 -3.32 23.04
C ALA A 379 -12.02 -3.00 24.34
N ASN A 380 -13.10 -2.23 24.24
CA ASN A 380 -14.03 -2.00 25.34
C ASN A 380 -14.97 -3.20 25.53
N GLY A 381 -15.31 -3.89 24.43
CA GLY A 381 -16.19 -5.04 24.43
C GLY A 381 -15.65 -6.17 23.56
N THR A 382 -15.98 -7.40 23.93
CA THR A 382 -15.74 -8.61 23.13
C THR A 382 -17.05 -9.37 23.00
N ILE A 383 -17.48 -9.62 21.76
CA ILE A 383 -18.76 -10.25 21.45
C ILE A 383 -18.46 -11.56 20.72
N VAL A 384 -18.76 -12.69 21.36
CA VAL A 384 -18.60 -14.01 20.72
C VAL A 384 -19.90 -14.35 20.01
N TYR A 385 -19.89 -14.26 18.68
CA TYR A 385 -21.09 -14.50 17.87
C TYR A 385 -20.74 -14.88 16.43
N GLY A 386 -21.26 -16.02 15.99
CA GLY A 386 -20.95 -16.63 14.70
C GLY A 386 -19.84 -17.67 14.74
N ALA A 387 -19.36 -18.05 13.57
CA ALA A 387 -18.35 -19.07 13.36
C ALA A 387 -17.21 -18.56 12.46
N ARG A 388 -16.11 -19.31 12.41
CA ARG A 388 -15.01 -19.01 11.49
C ARG A 388 -15.50 -19.06 10.04
N GLY A 389 -15.26 -17.98 9.29
CA GLY A 389 -15.67 -17.84 7.89
C GLY A 389 -16.97 -17.08 7.68
N ASP A 390 -17.67 -16.72 8.76
CA ASP A 390 -18.80 -15.80 8.68
C ASP A 390 -18.35 -14.39 8.27
N VAL A 391 -19.25 -13.68 7.58
CA VAL A 391 -19.13 -12.24 7.35
C VAL A 391 -19.99 -11.52 8.36
N ALA A 392 -19.38 -10.64 9.16
CA ALA A 392 -20.13 -9.82 10.12
C ALA A 392 -20.89 -8.69 9.40
N ILE A 393 -22.06 -8.36 9.93
CA ILE A 393 -22.85 -7.17 9.61
C ILE A 393 -23.31 -6.53 10.91
N VAL A 394 -23.67 -5.26 10.87
CA VAL A 394 -24.01 -4.47 12.07
C VAL A 394 -25.26 -3.65 11.80
N GLY A 395 -26.10 -3.51 12.81
CA GLY A 395 -27.25 -2.61 12.76
C GLY A 395 -28.15 -2.75 13.98
N ASP A 396 -29.00 -1.75 14.19
CA ASP A 396 -30.11 -1.80 15.14
C ASP A 396 -31.26 -2.67 14.60
N TRP A 397 -31.35 -3.93 15.05
CA TRP A 397 -32.31 -4.92 14.56
C TRP A 397 -33.65 -4.93 15.31
N ASP A 398 -33.84 -4.09 16.33
CA ASP A 398 -35.06 -4.01 17.16
C ASP A 398 -35.47 -2.61 17.63
N ARG A 399 -34.78 -1.57 17.16
CA ARG A 399 -35.06 -0.14 17.37
C ARG A 399 -34.82 0.32 18.79
N ASP A 400 -33.88 -0.29 19.50
CA ASP A 400 -33.53 0.10 20.86
C ASP A 400 -32.46 1.20 20.92
N GLY A 401 -31.92 1.60 19.76
CA GLY A 401 -30.87 2.61 19.63
C GLY A 401 -29.46 2.04 19.76
N TYR A 402 -29.30 0.73 19.93
CA TYR A 402 -28.00 0.06 19.97
C TYR A 402 -27.76 -0.73 18.70
N ASP A 403 -26.59 -0.55 18.09
CA ASP A 403 -26.16 -1.43 17.03
C ASP A 403 -25.66 -2.76 17.60
N THR A 404 -26.14 -3.85 17.01
CA THR A 404 -25.80 -5.20 17.45
C THR A 404 -25.31 -6.06 16.29
N LEU A 405 -24.58 -7.13 16.62
CA LEU A 405 -23.95 -7.96 15.60
C LEU A 405 -24.98 -8.81 14.84
N GLY A 406 -24.74 -9.00 13.55
CA GLY A 406 -25.29 -10.08 12.75
C GLY A 406 -24.18 -10.80 12.00
N VAL A 407 -24.42 -12.03 11.57
CA VAL A 407 -23.51 -12.78 10.72
C VAL A 407 -24.23 -13.35 9.52
N ALA A 408 -23.50 -13.41 8.40
CA ALA A 408 -23.97 -13.99 7.15
C ALA A 408 -23.02 -15.10 6.68
N ARG A 409 -23.59 -16.22 6.26
CA ARG A 409 -22.84 -17.39 5.76
C ARG A 409 -23.56 -18.10 4.61
N PRO A 410 -22.83 -18.82 3.74
CA PRO A 410 -23.44 -19.75 2.80
C PRO A 410 -24.25 -20.85 3.52
N ASN A 411 -25.43 -21.17 3.00
CA ASN A 411 -26.22 -22.34 3.38
C ASN A 411 -26.81 -22.97 2.11
N GLY A 412 -26.09 -23.95 1.57
CA GLY A 412 -26.38 -24.51 0.25
C GLY A 412 -26.26 -23.44 -0.84
N ALA A 413 -27.29 -23.29 -1.66
CA ALA A 413 -27.36 -22.28 -2.71
C ALA A 413 -27.75 -20.88 -2.19
N ALA A 414 -28.29 -20.79 -0.98
CA ALA A 414 -28.77 -19.56 -0.37
C ALA A 414 -27.75 -18.98 0.61
N LYS A 415 -27.95 -17.71 0.98
CA LYS A 415 -27.22 -17.08 2.08
C LYS A 415 -28.10 -17.02 3.32
N GLN A 416 -27.56 -17.45 4.45
CA GLN A 416 -28.22 -17.40 5.74
C GLN A 416 -27.73 -16.21 6.54
N PHE A 417 -28.66 -15.46 7.11
CA PHE A 417 -28.42 -14.41 8.08
C PHE A 417 -28.81 -14.90 9.48
N ILE A 418 -28.03 -14.51 10.48
CA ILE A 418 -28.22 -14.86 11.88
C ILE A 418 -27.93 -13.58 12.69
N LEU A 419 -28.96 -13.02 13.33
CA LEU A 419 -28.92 -11.71 14.00
C LEU A 419 -29.06 -11.88 15.52
N THR A 420 -28.33 -11.07 16.30
CA THR A 420 -28.50 -10.95 17.76
C THR A 420 -28.96 -9.55 18.11
N ASN A 421 -29.83 -9.42 19.11
CA ASN A 421 -30.24 -8.13 19.69
C ASN A 421 -29.48 -7.82 20.99
N SER A 422 -28.34 -8.46 21.21
CA SER A 422 -27.53 -8.21 22.40
C SER A 422 -26.05 -8.40 22.11
N ASN A 423 -25.26 -7.40 22.49
CA ASN A 423 -23.80 -7.46 22.48
C ASN A 423 -23.22 -8.09 23.76
N ILE A 424 -24.01 -8.18 24.83
CA ILE A 424 -23.59 -8.74 26.13
C ILE A 424 -23.93 -10.23 26.22
N ARG A 425 -25.13 -10.60 25.80
CA ARG A 425 -25.63 -11.99 25.81
C ARG A 425 -26.06 -12.38 24.40
N ALA A 426 -25.09 -12.41 23.51
CA ALA A 426 -25.33 -12.63 22.09
C ALA A 426 -25.99 -14.00 21.86
N THR A 427 -27.28 -13.96 21.53
CA THR A 427 -28.11 -15.13 21.25
C THR A 427 -28.82 -14.93 19.92
N VAL A 428 -29.26 -16.01 19.29
CA VAL A 428 -29.95 -15.89 17.99
C VAL A 428 -31.34 -15.28 18.22
N ALA A 429 -31.50 -14.01 17.86
CA ALA A 429 -32.78 -13.32 17.85
C ALA A 429 -33.56 -13.63 16.57
N ARG A 430 -32.87 -13.67 15.42
CA ARG A 430 -33.47 -14.01 14.12
C ARG A 430 -32.52 -14.85 13.27
N THR A 431 -33.08 -15.78 12.51
CA THR A 431 -32.35 -16.49 11.46
C THR A 431 -33.24 -16.74 10.26
N PHE A 432 -32.71 -16.51 9.06
CA PHE A 432 -33.47 -16.65 7.82
C PHE A 432 -32.53 -16.71 6.61
N LEU A 433 -33.07 -17.12 5.45
CA LEU A 433 -32.37 -17.14 4.18
C LEU A 433 -32.73 -15.90 3.35
N PHE A 434 -31.74 -15.26 2.73
CA PHE A 434 -31.96 -14.14 1.82
C PHE A 434 -30.82 -14.02 0.81
N GLY A 435 -31.15 -14.02 -0.49
CA GLY A 435 -30.15 -13.99 -1.56
C GLY A 435 -29.41 -15.31 -1.78
N ASN A 436 -28.42 -15.28 -2.66
CA ASN A 436 -27.60 -16.43 -3.04
C ASN A 436 -26.36 -16.53 -2.14
N ALA A 437 -25.85 -17.74 -1.98
CA ALA A 437 -24.69 -18.04 -1.15
C ALA A 437 -23.48 -17.11 -1.39
N SER A 438 -23.21 -16.77 -2.66
CA SER A 438 -22.08 -15.94 -3.09
C SER A 438 -22.32 -14.43 -3.03
N ASP A 439 -23.53 -13.97 -2.71
CA ASP A 439 -23.80 -12.53 -2.69
C ASP A 439 -23.00 -11.83 -1.57
N VAL A 440 -22.78 -10.52 -1.67
CA VAL A 440 -22.13 -9.75 -0.59
C VAL A 440 -23.20 -9.26 0.38
N PRO A 441 -23.17 -9.64 1.67
CA PRO A 441 -24.15 -9.17 2.65
C PRO A 441 -23.90 -7.69 3.00
N VAL A 442 -24.99 -6.95 3.21
CA VAL A 442 -24.97 -5.56 3.71
C VAL A 442 -26.11 -5.35 4.70
N SER A 443 -26.06 -4.25 5.44
CA SER A 443 -27.12 -3.81 6.36
C SER A 443 -27.28 -2.30 6.35
N GLY A 444 -28.46 -1.85 6.79
CA GLY A 444 -28.80 -0.44 6.91
C GLY A 444 -30.28 -0.20 7.18
N ASP A 445 -30.62 1.01 7.60
CA ASP A 445 -31.99 1.50 7.76
C ASP A 445 -32.49 2.10 6.44
N TRP A 446 -32.81 1.24 5.48
CA TRP A 446 -33.20 1.63 4.12
C TRP A 446 -34.43 2.54 4.07
N THR A 447 -35.33 2.39 5.04
CA THR A 447 -36.63 3.07 5.10
C THR A 447 -36.64 4.28 6.03
N ASN A 448 -35.49 4.64 6.63
CA ASN A 448 -35.37 5.74 7.61
C ASN A 448 -36.34 5.60 8.79
N SER A 449 -36.47 4.39 9.31
CA SER A 449 -37.42 4.02 10.37
C SER A 449 -36.75 3.79 11.73
N GLY A 450 -35.43 3.95 11.81
CA GLY A 450 -34.62 3.52 12.95
C GLY A 450 -34.45 2.00 13.00
N TYR A 451 -34.72 1.28 11.91
CA TYR A 451 -34.70 -0.19 11.86
C TYR A 451 -33.76 -0.68 10.79
N SER A 452 -32.64 -1.25 11.23
CA SER A 452 -31.70 -1.87 10.31
C SER A 452 -32.25 -3.18 9.77
N THR A 453 -32.09 -3.36 8.46
CA THR A 453 -32.51 -4.56 7.75
C THR A 453 -31.41 -5.02 6.81
N VAL A 454 -31.48 -6.30 6.44
CA VAL A 454 -30.44 -6.89 5.60
C VAL A 454 -30.62 -6.53 4.13
N GLY A 455 -29.51 -6.58 3.39
CA GLY A 455 -29.49 -6.52 1.94
C GLY A 455 -28.39 -7.41 1.40
N VAL A 456 -28.38 -7.59 0.07
CA VAL A 456 -27.28 -8.23 -0.63
C VAL A 456 -26.92 -7.51 -1.94
N LYS A 457 -25.63 -7.53 -2.30
CA LYS A 457 -25.14 -7.13 -3.62
C LYS A 457 -24.74 -8.36 -4.44
N ARG A 458 -25.24 -8.44 -5.67
CA ARG A 458 -24.91 -9.47 -6.67
C ARG A 458 -24.44 -8.80 -7.95
N GLY A 459 -23.13 -8.81 -8.19
CA GLY A 459 -22.56 -8.06 -9.31
C GLY A 459 -22.93 -6.58 -9.17
N ALA A 460 -23.63 -6.00 -10.15
CA ALA A 460 -24.11 -4.61 -10.10
C ALA A 460 -25.52 -4.46 -9.47
N GLN A 461 -26.20 -5.56 -9.14
CA GLN A 461 -27.56 -5.53 -8.60
C GLN A 461 -27.57 -5.52 -7.08
N TRP A 462 -28.51 -4.78 -6.52
CA TRP A 462 -28.79 -4.68 -5.10
C TRP A 462 -30.18 -5.22 -4.82
N PHE A 463 -30.31 -5.99 -3.74
CA PHE A 463 -31.56 -6.55 -3.25
C PHE A 463 -31.65 -6.18 -1.77
N LEU A 464 -32.54 -5.26 -1.41
CA LEU A 464 -32.70 -4.78 -0.04
C LEU A 464 -34.05 -5.28 0.50
N ALA A 465 -34.03 -5.85 1.71
CA ALA A 465 -35.24 -6.23 2.43
C ALA A 465 -35.63 -5.09 3.37
N HIS A 466 -36.91 -4.78 3.50
CA HIS A 466 -37.44 -3.82 4.48
C HIS A 466 -37.96 -4.52 5.75
N SER A 467 -37.73 -5.83 5.87
CA SER A 467 -38.10 -6.63 7.03
C SER A 467 -37.11 -7.77 7.27
N ASN A 468 -36.73 -8.00 8.52
CA ASN A 468 -36.00 -9.19 8.96
C ASN A 468 -36.93 -10.34 9.40
N VAL A 469 -38.25 -10.22 9.15
CA VAL A 469 -39.27 -11.21 9.50
C VAL A 469 -39.88 -11.85 8.26
N ARG A 470 -40.31 -11.03 7.29
CA ARG A 470 -40.79 -11.47 5.98
C ARG A 470 -39.75 -11.11 4.94
N VAL A 471 -38.69 -11.91 4.89
CA VAL A 471 -37.47 -11.50 4.18
C VAL A 471 -37.62 -11.80 2.69
N ALA A 472 -38.13 -10.80 1.97
CA ALA A 472 -38.15 -10.73 0.52
C ALA A 472 -37.42 -9.45 0.09
N ALA A 473 -37.01 -9.38 -1.19
CA ALA A 473 -36.39 -8.17 -1.71
C ALA A 473 -37.50 -7.15 -2.02
N ASP A 474 -37.62 -6.12 -1.20
CA ASP A 474 -38.57 -5.03 -1.40
C ASP A 474 -38.04 -4.00 -2.41
N SER A 475 -36.72 -3.80 -2.43
CA SER A 475 -36.04 -2.91 -3.37
C SER A 475 -35.02 -3.69 -4.19
N VAL A 476 -35.19 -3.69 -5.52
CA VAL A 476 -34.25 -4.29 -6.46
C VAL A 476 -33.84 -3.27 -7.52
N PHE A 477 -32.55 -2.98 -7.63
CA PHE A 477 -32.04 -2.01 -8.58
C PHE A 477 -30.57 -2.24 -8.92
N ALA A 478 -30.10 -1.69 -10.03
CA ALA A 478 -28.69 -1.70 -10.39
C ALA A 478 -28.00 -0.42 -9.92
N PHE A 479 -26.80 -0.55 -9.35
CA PHE A 479 -25.94 0.58 -9.00
C PHE A 479 -24.48 0.14 -8.93
N GLY A 480 -23.62 0.84 -9.67
CA GLY A 480 -22.20 0.51 -9.84
C GLY A 480 -21.92 -0.60 -10.86
N ASN A 481 -20.68 -1.05 -10.88
CA ASN A 481 -20.19 -2.10 -11.78
C ASN A 481 -20.09 -3.46 -11.05
N ARG A 482 -19.97 -4.53 -11.84
CA ARG A 482 -19.87 -5.91 -11.33
C ARG A 482 -18.69 -6.12 -10.37
N GLY A 483 -17.56 -5.44 -10.62
CA GLY A 483 -16.34 -5.54 -9.81
C GLY A 483 -16.25 -4.59 -8.62
N ASP A 484 -17.18 -3.64 -8.49
CA ASP A 484 -17.11 -2.70 -7.37
C ASP A 484 -17.48 -3.39 -6.03
N ARG A 485 -16.86 -2.94 -4.94
CA ARG A 485 -17.15 -3.46 -3.58
C ARG A 485 -18.36 -2.73 -2.99
N ALA A 486 -19.19 -3.44 -2.23
CA ALA A 486 -20.36 -2.87 -1.58
C ALA A 486 -19.96 -1.96 -0.40
N ILE A 487 -20.66 -0.85 -0.23
CA ILE A 487 -20.62 0.00 0.97
C ILE A 487 -22.01 0.60 1.21
N THR A 488 -22.37 0.86 2.45
CA THR A 488 -23.67 1.43 2.82
C THR A 488 -23.45 2.53 3.85
N GLY A 489 -24.26 3.58 3.77
CA GLY A 489 -24.09 4.73 4.65
C GLY A 489 -25.27 5.69 4.56
N ARG A 490 -25.40 6.52 5.59
CA ARG A 490 -26.31 7.65 5.64
C ARG A 490 -25.64 8.87 5.02
N TRP A 491 -25.74 9.03 3.70
CA TRP A 491 -24.96 10.04 2.96
C TRP A 491 -25.44 11.49 3.13
N ALA A 492 -26.56 11.71 3.81
CA ALA A 492 -27.11 13.02 4.11
C ALA A 492 -27.98 12.95 5.38
N ALA A 493 -27.93 14.02 6.18
CA ALA A 493 -28.70 14.11 7.41
C ALA A 493 -30.21 13.93 7.18
N GLY A 494 -30.88 13.20 8.07
CA GLY A 494 -32.32 12.95 8.02
C GLY A 494 -32.79 12.01 6.91
N ARG A 495 -31.89 11.39 6.14
CA ARG A 495 -32.19 10.35 5.14
C ARG A 495 -31.87 8.97 5.69
N GLY A 496 -32.58 7.93 5.24
CA GLY A 496 -32.22 6.55 5.57
C GLY A 496 -30.88 6.13 4.98
N THR A 497 -30.37 4.97 5.39
CA THR A 497 -29.17 4.37 4.80
C THR A 497 -29.40 4.13 3.30
N SER A 498 -28.42 4.48 2.48
CA SER A 498 -28.45 4.24 1.03
C SER A 498 -27.18 3.51 0.59
N VAL A 499 -27.22 2.94 -0.60
CA VAL A 499 -26.12 2.14 -1.12
C VAL A 499 -25.03 3.02 -1.75
N GLY A 500 -23.81 2.51 -1.66
CA GLY A 500 -22.64 3.02 -2.37
C GLY A 500 -21.82 1.87 -2.93
N VAL A 501 -20.85 2.21 -3.75
CA VAL A 501 -19.84 1.30 -4.28
C VAL A 501 -18.46 1.90 -4.15
N VAL A 502 -17.51 1.06 -3.82
CA VAL A 502 -16.09 1.39 -3.75
C VAL A 502 -15.45 0.78 -4.99
N ARG A 503 -14.90 1.64 -5.86
CA ARG A 503 -14.23 1.23 -7.09
C ARG A 503 -12.72 1.33 -6.89
N PRO A 504 -12.00 0.19 -6.81
CA PRO A 504 -10.55 0.19 -6.91
C PRO A 504 -10.19 0.60 -8.35
N ARG A 505 -9.31 1.58 -8.52
CA ARG A 505 -8.77 1.94 -9.85
C ARG A 505 -7.41 1.28 -10.13
#